data_AF-A0A971TF13-F1
#
_entry.id   AF-A0A971TF13-F1
#
_cell.length_a   1.000
_cell.length_b   1.000
_cell.length_c   1.000
_cell.angle_alpha   90.00
_cell.angle_beta   90.00
_cell.angle_gamma   90.00
#
_symmetry.space_group_name_H-M   'P 1'
#
loop_
_entity.id
_entity.type
_entity.pdbx_description
1 polymer ?
#
loop_
_entity_poly.entity_id
_entity_poly.type
_entity_poly.pdbx_seq_one_letter_code
_entity_poly.pdbx_strand_id
1 'polypeptide(L)'
;MGYLGAVIGAGFASGQEIVQFFVAYGLYGIKGGLVATGLFALCGGMLLYLAHRWQVSNYQDMLKRMMGERTGLLIDFLLALFLFLGISTMMSASGAVFYEHLYLPKNTGILLAYVLVVAFLLTGKQGLIISFNVLVPLKIILLLIISGYAAFFVEKQSMEIYTAFICPTETRFWLLSAVLYVAYNFSLAMVVLSEYQTLGRPGDGITGAIWGGLILGVLVLVNYTALCKFVPVVMHYEVPMLYVAGKISIPAKYIYTLVLWIGILTTAIANAYGITQRLAGLTGLNYRFCLILCMTLALPVSMRSFSSLVSKIYPVFGILGILIITTLIYRTTKDMAIALYYYIMQYITHRKEA
;
A
#
# COMPACT_ATOMS: atom_id res chain seq x y z
N MET A 1 3.72 12.06 -1.54
CA MET A 1 4.50 11.00 -0.83
C MET A 1 3.65 10.12 0.05
N GLY A 2 2.72 10.66 0.87
CA GLY A 2 1.76 9.89 1.68
C GLY A 2 1.18 8.66 0.99
N TYR A 3 0.49 8.88 -0.14
CA TYR A 3 -0.16 7.81 -0.89
C TYR A 3 0.84 6.76 -1.42
N LEU A 4 1.93 7.23 -2.03
CA LEU A 4 2.99 6.37 -2.56
C LEU A 4 3.62 5.51 -1.47
N GLY A 5 3.90 6.09 -0.31
CA GLY A 5 4.52 5.40 0.80
C GLY A 5 3.64 4.31 1.38
N ALA A 6 2.34 4.56 1.44
CA ALA A 6 1.37 3.66 2.04
C ALA A 6 1.07 2.44 1.16
N VAL A 7 1.13 2.60 -0.17
CA VAL A 7 0.94 1.50 -1.12
C VAL A 7 2.24 0.74 -1.43
N ILE A 8 3.38 1.43 -1.57
CA ILE A 8 4.66 0.79 -1.91
C ILE A 8 5.25 0.12 -0.66
N GLY A 9 4.61 -0.94 -0.18
CA GLY A 9 5.06 -1.69 0.99
C GLY A 9 6.03 -2.82 0.66
N ALA A 10 6.20 -3.74 1.62
CA ALA A 10 7.03 -4.92 1.44
C ALA A 10 6.58 -5.81 0.28
N GLY A 11 5.27 -6.02 0.11
CA GLY A 11 4.73 -6.86 -0.97
C GLY A 11 4.89 -6.27 -2.36
N PHE A 12 4.77 -4.93 -2.48
CA PHE A 12 5.09 -4.21 -3.70
C PHE A 12 6.59 -4.28 -4.00
N ALA A 13 7.43 -3.90 -3.03
CA ALA A 13 8.88 -3.82 -3.20
C ALA A 13 9.54 -5.18 -3.40
N SER A 14 8.99 -6.27 -2.85
CA SER A 14 9.47 -7.62 -3.13
C SER A 14 9.13 -8.07 -4.54
N GLY A 15 8.14 -7.46 -5.19
CA GLY A 15 7.56 -7.88 -6.46
C GLY A 15 6.53 -9.00 -6.33
N GLN A 16 6.25 -9.51 -5.13
CA GLN A 16 5.31 -10.62 -4.96
C GLN A 16 3.88 -10.23 -5.35
N GLU A 17 3.42 -9.05 -4.93
CA GLU A 17 2.08 -8.62 -5.31
C GLU A 17 1.99 -8.43 -6.84
N ILE A 18 3.05 -7.93 -7.46
CA ILE A 18 3.07 -7.75 -8.92
C ILE A 18 3.02 -9.10 -9.64
N VAL A 19 3.75 -10.09 -9.12
CA VAL A 19 3.72 -11.47 -9.61
C VAL A 19 2.31 -12.05 -9.52
N GLN A 20 1.70 -11.98 -8.34
CA GLN A 20 0.41 -12.57 -8.05
C GLN A 20 -0.73 -11.90 -8.84
N PHE A 21 -0.75 -10.56 -8.89
CA PHE A 21 -1.89 -9.82 -9.43
C PHE A 21 -1.78 -9.51 -10.93
N PHE A 22 -0.57 -9.48 -11.50
CA PHE A 22 -0.36 -9.09 -12.90
C PHE A 22 0.46 -10.09 -13.71
N VAL A 23 1.63 -10.52 -13.25
CA VAL A 23 2.50 -11.43 -14.03
C VAL A 23 1.83 -12.79 -14.26
N ALA A 24 1.08 -13.29 -13.27
CA ALA A 24 0.31 -14.53 -13.38
C ALA A 24 -0.71 -14.54 -14.54
N TYR A 25 -1.10 -13.37 -15.05
CA TYR A 25 -2.05 -13.21 -16.16
C TYR A 25 -1.38 -13.01 -17.52
N GLY A 26 -0.05 -13.16 -17.60
CA GLY A 26 0.71 -12.96 -18.84
C GLY A 26 0.43 -11.60 -19.46
N LEU A 27 0.25 -11.53 -20.79
CA LEU A 27 0.01 -10.28 -21.52
C LEU A 27 -1.19 -9.47 -21.02
N TYR A 28 -2.21 -10.11 -20.43
CA TYR A 28 -3.35 -9.41 -19.84
C TYR A 28 -2.99 -8.65 -18.57
N GLY A 29 -1.86 -8.97 -17.92
CA GLY A 29 -1.30 -8.23 -16.80
C GLY A 29 -1.05 -6.75 -17.12
N ILE A 30 -0.71 -6.41 -18.37
CA ILE A 30 -0.56 -5.00 -18.81
C ILE A 30 -1.92 -4.27 -18.73
N LYS A 31 -2.98 -4.89 -19.22
CA LYS A 31 -4.34 -4.33 -19.14
C LYS A 31 -4.76 -4.18 -17.68
N GLY A 32 -4.45 -5.17 -16.84
CA GLY A 32 -4.66 -5.09 -15.40
C GLY A 32 -3.92 -3.91 -14.77
N GLY A 33 -2.64 -3.71 -15.11
CA GLY A 33 -1.83 -2.59 -14.62
C GLY A 33 -2.38 -1.22 -15.03
N LEU A 34 -2.87 -1.08 -16.27
CA LEU A 34 -3.51 0.15 -16.75
C LEU A 34 -4.82 0.43 -15.99
N VAL A 35 -5.65 -0.59 -15.77
CA VAL A 35 -6.86 -0.46 -14.95
C VAL A 35 -6.50 -0.06 -13.52
N ALA A 36 -5.50 -0.71 -12.91
CA ALA A 36 -5.06 -0.39 -11.57
C ALA A 36 -4.54 1.06 -11.46
N THR A 37 -3.84 1.55 -12.49
CA THR A 37 -3.40 2.95 -12.59
C THR A 37 -4.56 3.93 -12.49
N GLY A 38 -5.59 3.72 -13.32
CA GLY A 38 -6.78 4.56 -13.33
C GLY A 38 -7.54 4.49 -11.99
N LEU A 39 -7.69 3.30 -11.43
CA LEU A 39 -8.40 3.11 -10.16
C LEU A 39 -7.66 3.72 -8.97
N PHE A 40 -6.33 3.59 -8.87
CA PHE A 40 -5.58 4.26 -7.79
C PHE A 40 -5.68 5.77 -7.87
N ALA A 41 -5.56 6.35 -9.07
CA ALA A 41 -5.69 7.80 -9.27
C ALA A 41 -7.10 8.28 -8.89
N LEU A 42 -8.13 7.56 -9.35
CA LEU A 42 -9.53 7.85 -9.05
C LEU A 42 -9.83 7.75 -7.55
N CYS A 43 -9.53 6.61 -6.91
CA CYS A 43 -9.85 6.37 -5.51
C CYS A 43 -9.09 7.32 -4.58
N GLY A 44 -7.80 7.60 -4.88
CA GLY A 44 -7.01 8.56 -4.12
C GLY A 44 -7.59 9.97 -4.16
N GLY A 45 -7.95 10.44 -5.36
CA GLY A 45 -8.59 11.75 -5.55
C GLY A 45 -9.95 11.84 -4.85
N MET A 46 -10.79 10.81 -5.00
CA MET A 46 -12.11 10.74 -4.36
C MET A 46 -12.02 10.77 -2.83
N LEU A 47 -11.08 10.03 -2.25
CA LEU A 47 -10.92 10.00 -0.79
C LEU A 47 -10.52 11.35 -0.23
N LEU A 48 -9.54 12.02 -0.84
CA LEU A 48 -9.15 13.34 -0.36
C LEU A 48 -10.23 14.38 -0.66
N TYR A 49 -10.97 14.27 -1.76
CA TYR A 49 -12.13 15.12 -2.00
C TYR A 49 -13.14 15.01 -0.85
N LEU A 50 -13.53 13.80 -0.46
CA LEU A 50 -14.45 13.58 0.65
C LEU A 50 -13.85 14.00 2.00
N ALA A 51 -12.56 13.72 2.24
CA ALA A 51 -11.88 14.09 3.48
C ALA A 51 -11.94 15.60 3.71
N HIS A 52 -11.62 16.39 2.68
CA HIS A 52 -11.70 17.85 2.75
C HIS A 52 -13.15 18.34 2.84
N ARG A 53 -14.07 17.73 2.08
CA ARG A 53 -15.49 18.12 2.10
C ARG A 53 -16.14 17.91 3.46
N TRP A 54 -15.80 16.82 4.13
CA TRP A 54 -16.35 16.43 5.43
C TRP A 54 -15.49 16.88 6.61
N GLN A 55 -14.33 17.51 6.37
CA GLN A 55 -13.37 17.96 7.39
C GLN A 55 -12.93 16.82 8.33
N VAL A 56 -12.64 15.66 7.73
CA VAL A 56 -12.20 14.46 8.44
C VAL A 56 -10.71 14.25 8.22
N SER A 57 -9.97 14.07 9.32
CA SER A 57 -8.50 13.95 9.32
C SER A 57 -7.97 12.62 9.85
N ASN A 58 -8.84 11.64 10.08
CA ASN A 58 -8.49 10.28 10.51
C ASN A 58 -9.39 9.25 9.80
N TYR A 59 -8.94 7.99 9.75
CA TYR A 59 -9.65 6.98 8.96
C TYR A 59 -10.90 6.43 9.67
N GLN A 60 -10.97 6.50 11.00
CA GLN A 60 -12.10 5.97 11.77
C GLN A 60 -13.35 6.80 11.51
N ASP A 61 -13.23 8.12 11.58
CA ASP A 61 -14.32 9.06 11.29
C ASP A 61 -14.69 9.03 9.80
N MET A 62 -13.70 8.78 8.93
CA MET A 62 -13.94 8.59 7.50
C MET A 62 -14.85 7.37 7.27
N LEU A 63 -14.52 6.22 7.86
CA LEU A 63 -15.33 5.01 7.76
C LEU A 63 -16.73 5.21 8.35
N LYS A 64 -16.85 5.84 9.52
CA LYS A 64 -18.15 6.14 10.13
C LYS A 64 -19.02 7.02 9.22
N ARG A 65 -18.45 8.05 8.58
CA ARG A 65 -19.20 8.87 7.61
C ARG A 65 -19.57 8.14 6.33
N MET A 66 -18.67 7.31 5.81
CA MET A 66 -18.91 6.56 4.57
C MET A 66 -19.98 5.48 4.75
N MET A 67 -19.89 4.71 5.83
CA MET A 67 -20.63 3.44 6.02
C MET A 67 -21.70 3.51 7.11
N GLY A 68 -21.78 4.60 7.87
CA GLY A 68 -22.61 4.70 9.06
C GLY A 68 -21.94 4.07 10.28
N GLU A 69 -22.57 4.23 11.44
CA GLU A 69 -21.94 3.93 12.73
C GLU A 69 -21.67 2.42 12.92
N ARG A 70 -22.66 1.55 12.69
CA ARG A 70 -22.52 0.10 12.90
C ARG A 70 -21.54 -0.54 11.94
N THR A 71 -21.76 -0.38 10.63
CA THR A 71 -20.90 -0.97 9.60
C THR A 71 -19.51 -0.34 9.61
N GLY A 72 -19.42 0.97 9.81
CA GLY A 72 -18.14 1.67 9.96
C GLY A 72 -17.31 1.12 11.12
N LEU A 73 -17.92 0.89 12.29
CA LEU A 73 -17.23 0.30 13.45
C LEU A 73 -16.73 -1.14 13.19
N LEU A 74 -17.50 -1.97 12.48
CA LEU A 74 -17.08 -3.33 12.13
C LEU A 74 -15.85 -3.31 11.22
N ILE A 75 -15.89 -2.53 10.13
CA ILE A 75 -14.78 -2.42 9.18
C ILE A 75 -13.56 -1.80 9.84
N ASP A 76 -13.78 -0.79 10.67
CA ASP A 76 -12.76 -0.15 11.48
C ASP A 76 -12.07 -1.17 12.43
N PHE A 77 -12.81 -2.04 13.10
CA PHE A 77 -12.24 -3.12 13.93
C PHE A 77 -11.41 -4.12 13.12
N LEU A 78 -11.91 -4.55 11.96
CA LEU A 78 -11.17 -5.46 11.07
C LEU A 78 -9.87 -4.81 10.58
N LEU A 79 -9.91 -3.55 10.17
CA LEU A 79 -8.72 -2.78 9.80
C LEU A 79 -7.74 -2.65 10.97
N ALA A 80 -8.20 -2.45 12.20
CA ALA A 80 -7.31 -2.40 13.36
C ALA A 80 -6.55 -3.70 13.59
N LEU A 81 -7.26 -4.83 13.53
CA LEU A 81 -6.64 -6.15 13.62
C LEU A 81 -5.58 -6.32 12.52
N PHE A 82 -5.88 -5.86 11.32
CA PHE A 82 -4.97 -5.88 10.18
C PHE A 82 -3.74 -5.00 10.34
N LEU A 83 -3.90 -3.77 10.85
CA LEU A 83 -2.78 -2.90 11.15
C LEU A 83 -1.88 -3.55 12.22
N PHE A 84 -2.46 -4.14 13.26
CA PHE A 84 -1.69 -4.86 14.30
C PHE A 84 -0.92 -6.08 13.74
N LEU A 85 -1.60 -6.94 12.98
CA LEU A 85 -0.96 -8.07 12.33
C LEU A 85 0.09 -7.60 11.31
N GLY A 86 -0.17 -6.48 10.63
CA GLY A 86 0.74 -5.83 9.71
C GLY A 86 2.04 -5.35 10.37
N ILE A 87 2.00 -4.86 11.62
CA ILE A 87 3.24 -4.57 12.37
C ILE A 87 4.02 -5.86 12.58
N SER A 88 3.35 -6.91 13.03
CA SER A 88 3.97 -8.21 13.30
C SER A 88 4.62 -8.81 12.04
N THR A 89 3.94 -8.73 10.89
CA THR A 89 4.47 -9.21 9.62
C THR A 89 5.67 -8.40 9.16
N MET A 90 5.65 -7.07 9.29
CA MET A 90 6.77 -6.22 8.89
C MET A 90 7.99 -6.41 9.80
N MET A 91 7.80 -6.62 11.11
CA MET A 91 8.90 -6.98 12.02
C MET A 91 9.53 -8.32 11.60
N SER A 92 8.72 -9.35 11.34
CA SER A 92 9.21 -10.63 10.83
C SER A 92 9.97 -10.47 9.52
N ALA A 93 9.44 -9.66 8.58
CA ALA A 93 10.06 -9.42 7.28
C ALA A 93 11.42 -8.72 7.42
N SER A 94 11.52 -7.73 8.32
CA SER A 94 12.79 -7.07 8.64
C SER A 94 13.83 -8.08 9.14
N GLY A 95 13.44 -8.96 10.06
CA GLY A 95 14.31 -10.02 10.56
C GLY A 95 14.75 -10.99 9.46
N ALA A 96 13.85 -11.39 8.56
CA ALA A 96 14.17 -12.27 7.44
C ALA A 96 15.18 -11.63 6.47
N VAL A 97 15.00 -10.34 6.14
CA VAL A 97 15.96 -9.61 5.29
C VAL A 97 17.37 -9.61 5.90
N PHE A 98 17.47 -9.37 7.20
CA PHE A 98 18.76 -9.36 7.88
C PHE A 98 19.41 -10.74 7.88
N TYR A 99 18.63 -11.79 8.13
CA TYR A 99 19.11 -13.16 8.17
C TYR A 99 19.50 -13.72 6.80
N GLU A 100 18.65 -13.55 5.80
CA GLU A 100 18.76 -14.22 4.50
C GLU A 100 19.57 -13.42 3.46
N HIS A 101 19.66 -12.10 3.63
CA HIS A 101 20.29 -11.23 2.62
C HIS A 101 21.47 -10.42 3.15
N LEU A 102 21.51 -10.14 4.45
CA LEU A 102 22.65 -9.48 5.09
C LEU A 102 23.51 -10.44 5.92
N TYR A 103 23.08 -11.69 6.08
CA TYR A 103 23.76 -12.72 6.89
C TYR A 103 23.98 -12.28 8.36
N LEU A 104 23.04 -11.51 8.91
CA LEU A 104 23.04 -11.01 10.29
C LEU A 104 21.94 -11.69 11.11
N PRO A 105 22.03 -11.72 12.45
CA PRO A 105 20.98 -12.32 13.28
C PRO A 105 19.60 -11.70 13.04
N LYS A 106 18.55 -12.53 12.99
CA LYS A 106 17.14 -12.10 12.81
C LYS A 106 16.73 -11.00 13.80
N ASN A 107 17.17 -11.15 15.05
CA ASN A 107 16.86 -10.21 16.14
C ASN A 107 17.39 -8.80 15.87
N THR A 108 18.52 -8.66 15.16
CA THR A 108 19.10 -7.36 14.82
C THR A 108 18.17 -6.58 13.89
N GLY A 109 17.63 -7.23 12.85
CA GLY A 109 16.68 -6.61 11.92
C GLY A 109 15.37 -6.21 12.61
N ILE A 110 14.86 -7.06 13.50
CA ILE A 110 13.64 -6.78 14.28
C ILE A 110 13.87 -5.60 15.22
N LEU A 111 14.96 -5.60 15.98
CA LEU A 111 15.29 -4.54 16.94
C LEU A 111 15.48 -3.20 16.23
N LEU A 112 16.20 -3.19 15.11
CA LEU A 112 16.43 -1.96 14.34
C LEU A 112 15.11 -1.39 13.80
N ALA A 113 14.25 -2.22 13.21
CA ALA A 113 12.94 -1.79 12.73
C ALA A 113 12.07 -1.28 13.89
N TYR A 114 12.04 -1.97 15.02
CA TYR A 114 11.30 -1.56 16.22
C TYR A 114 11.72 -0.16 16.68
N VAL A 115 13.03 0.05 16.87
CA VAL A 115 13.59 1.31 17.35
C VAL A 115 13.28 2.44 16.37
N LEU A 116 13.48 2.24 15.06
CA LEU A 116 13.22 3.27 14.07
C LEU A 116 11.74 3.62 13.96
N VAL A 117 10.84 2.64 13.97
CA VAL A 117 9.39 2.89 13.94
C VAL A 117 8.97 3.69 15.16
N VAL A 118 9.41 3.29 16.36
CA VAL A 118 9.09 4.03 17.59
C VAL A 118 9.66 5.44 17.51
N ALA A 119 10.93 5.60 17.14
CA ALA A 119 11.60 6.90 17.06
C ALA A 119 10.89 7.87 16.11
N PHE A 120 10.52 7.43 14.91
CA PHE A 120 9.72 8.26 14.00
C PHE A 120 8.37 8.63 14.62
N LEU A 121 7.68 7.67 15.23
CA LEU A 121 6.31 7.89 15.71
C LEU A 121 6.20 8.54 17.10
N LEU A 122 7.29 8.84 17.81
CA LEU A 122 7.23 9.58 19.08
C LEU A 122 6.56 10.96 18.95
N THR A 123 6.61 11.56 17.75
CA THR A 123 5.98 12.83 17.39
C THR A 123 4.60 12.66 16.73
N GLY A 124 4.06 11.43 16.72
CA GLY A 124 2.76 11.09 16.15
C GLY A 124 2.68 11.37 14.65
N LYS A 125 1.66 12.15 14.25
CA LYS A 125 1.35 12.46 12.84
C LYS A 125 2.51 13.12 12.11
N GLN A 126 3.21 14.04 12.77
CA GLN A 126 4.36 14.73 12.17
C GLN A 126 5.47 13.75 11.82
N GLY A 127 5.74 12.80 12.71
CA GLY A 127 6.71 11.73 12.54
C GLY A 127 6.41 10.80 11.36
N LEU A 128 5.14 10.39 11.22
CA LEU A 128 4.66 9.66 10.05
C LEU A 128 4.98 10.44 8.76
N ILE A 129 4.60 11.71 8.68
CA ILE A 129 4.79 12.54 7.48
C ILE A 129 6.28 12.72 7.16
N ILE A 130 7.12 13.02 8.17
CA ILE A 130 8.57 13.19 8.00
C ILE A 130 9.19 11.90 7.47
N SER A 131 8.87 10.76 8.07
CA SER A 131 9.40 9.47 7.62
C SER A 131 9.04 9.20 6.15
N PHE A 132 7.80 9.52 5.74
CA PHE A 132 7.36 9.32 4.36
C PHE A 132 8.04 10.28 3.40
N ASN A 133 8.22 11.54 3.77
CA ASN A 133 8.88 12.52 2.92
C ASN A 133 10.37 12.24 2.72
N VAL A 134 11.02 11.48 3.61
CA VAL A 134 12.43 11.08 3.48
C VAL A 134 12.57 9.71 2.82
N LEU A 135 11.89 8.70 3.36
CA LEU A 135 12.10 7.29 2.98
C LEU A 135 11.43 6.93 1.64
N VAL A 136 10.27 7.54 1.32
CA VAL A 136 9.50 7.18 0.13
C VAL A 136 10.16 7.65 -1.16
N PRO A 137 10.66 8.90 -1.29
CA PRO A 137 11.39 9.31 -2.48
C PRO A 137 12.62 8.43 -2.72
N LEU A 138 13.38 8.13 -1.65
CA LEU A 138 14.56 7.28 -1.73
C LEU A 138 14.22 5.89 -2.28
N LYS A 139 13.23 5.20 -1.72
CA LYS A 139 12.85 3.87 -2.21
C LYS A 139 12.31 3.90 -3.64
N ILE A 140 11.57 4.95 -4.04
CA ILE A 140 11.03 5.08 -5.40
C ILE A 140 12.16 5.25 -6.42
N ILE A 141 13.12 6.15 -6.15
CA ILE A 141 14.25 6.40 -7.06
C ILE A 141 15.04 5.11 -7.26
N LEU A 142 15.42 4.45 -6.17
CA LEU A 142 16.18 3.20 -6.23
C LEU A 142 15.39 2.07 -6.92
N LEU A 143 14.09 1.96 -6.63
CA LEU A 143 13.21 0.99 -7.29
C LEU A 143 13.13 1.25 -8.79
N LEU A 144 12.98 2.51 -9.22
CA LEU A 144 12.93 2.88 -10.64
C LEU A 144 14.25 2.59 -11.35
N ILE A 145 15.39 2.87 -10.71
CA ILE A 145 16.71 2.57 -11.29
C ILE A 145 16.85 1.07 -11.54
N ILE A 146 16.62 0.24 -10.53
CA ILE A 146 16.84 -1.21 -10.65
C ILE A 146 15.77 -1.87 -11.53
N SER A 147 14.50 -1.57 -11.29
CA SER A 147 13.38 -2.18 -12.04
C SER A 147 13.32 -1.65 -13.46
N GLY A 148 13.61 -0.36 -13.68
CA GLY A 148 13.71 0.23 -15.02
C GLY A 148 14.88 -0.36 -15.79
N TYR A 149 16.05 -0.51 -15.16
CA TYR A 149 17.20 -1.15 -15.81
C TYR A 149 16.87 -2.59 -16.22
N ALA A 150 16.28 -3.39 -15.32
CA ALA A 150 15.79 -4.72 -15.64
C ALA A 150 14.77 -4.70 -16.79
N ALA A 151 13.79 -3.81 -16.73
CA ALA A 151 12.68 -3.71 -17.69
C ALA A 151 13.13 -3.34 -19.11
N PHE A 152 14.18 -2.55 -19.28
CA PHE A 152 14.56 -2.02 -20.61
C PHE A 152 15.89 -2.53 -21.14
N PHE A 153 16.85 -2.89 -20.28
CA PHE A 153 18.22 -3.20 -20.72
C PHE A 153 18.64 -4.66 -20.52
N VAL A 154 17.99 -5.39 -19.62
CA VAL A 154 18.27 -6.84 -19.46
C VAL A 154 17.54 -7.64 -20.53
N GLU A 155 18.22 -8.53 -21.23
CA GLU A 155 17.57 -9.40 -22.22
C GLU A 155 16.66 -10.43 -21.54
N LYS A 156 15.61 -10.86 -22.26
CA LYS A 156 14.69 -11.89 -21.76
C LYS A 156 15.46 -13.20 -21.58
N GLN A 157 15.47 -13.74 -20.37
CA GLN A 157 16.07 -15.05 -20.12
C GLN A 157 15.05 -16.15 -20.43
N SER A 158 15.21 -16.83 -21.55
CA SER A 158 14.47 -18.07 -21.83
C SER A 158 15.14 -19.22 -21.07
N MET A 159 14.75 -19.43 -19.82
CA MET A 159 15.05 -20.69 -19.14
C MET A 159 13.91 -21.66 -19.44
N GLU A 160 14.19 -22.70 -20.22
CA GLU A 160 13.31 -23.85 -20.37
C GLU A 160 13.27 -24.60 -19.02
N ILE A 161 12.33 -24.23 -18.15
CA ILE A 161 12.02 -25.06 -17.01
C ILE A 161 11.07 -26.16 -17.50
N TYR A 162 11.58 -27.39 -17.60
CA TYR A 162 10.85 -28.62 -17.91
C TYR A 162 9.90 -29.09 -16.78
N THR A 163 9.44 -28.18 -15.92
CA THR A 163 8.46 -28.52 -14.88
C THR A 163 7.12 -27.91 -15.26
N ALA A 164 6.11 -28.78 -15.34
CA ALA A 164 4.72 -28.51 -15.61
C ALA A 164 4.11 -27.50 -14.61
N PHE A 165 4.47 -26.22 -14.72
CA PHE A 165 3.66 -25.17 -14.14
C PHE A 165 2.58 -24.81 -15.15
N ILE A 166 1.35 -25.26 -14.85
CA ILE A 166 0.15 -24.79 -15.53
C ILE A 166 0.01 -23.33 -15.10
N CYS A 167 0.51 -22.40 -15.93
CA CYS A 167 0.05 -21.03 -15.88
C CYS A 167 -1.49 -21.10 -15.90
N PRO A 168 -2.23 -20.52 -14.92
CA PRO A 168 -3.68 -20.64 -14.91
C PRO A 168 -4.20 -20.23 -16.28
N THR A 169 -4.70 -21.20 -17.04
CA THR A 169 -5.17 -20.99 -18.42
C THR A 169 -6.36 -20.03 -18.44
N GLU A 170 -6.98 -19.79 -17.29
CA GLU A 170 -8.01 -18.78 -17.08
C GLU A 170 -7.43 -17.37 -16.94
N THR A 171 -7.03 -16.81 -18.07
CA THR A 171 -6.76 -15.38 -18.21
C THR A 171 -8.00 -14.52 -17.96
N ARG A 172 -9.20 -15.10 -17.84
CA ARG A 172 -10.50 -14.42 -17.74
C ARG A 172 -10.60 -13.45 -16.55
N PHE A 173 -9.94 -13.75 -15.43
CA PHE A 173 -10.08 -13.00 -14.18
C PHE A 173 -9.04 -11.87 -14.00
N TRP A 174 -8.30 -11.49 -15.06
CA TRP A 174 -7.29 -10.43 -14.99
C TRP A 174 -7.86 -9.09 -14.46
N LEU A 175 -9.10 -8.76 -14.82
CA LEU A 175 -9.77 -7.53 -14.39
C LEU A 175 -10.11 -7.59 -12.90
N LEU A 176 -10.66 -8.72 -12.44
CA LEU A 176 -10.96 -8.94 -11.03
C LEU A 176 -9.70 -8.88 -10.18
N SER A 177 -8.60 -9.46 -10.66
CA SER A 177 -7.28 -9.38 -10.01
C SER A 177 -6.81 -7.94 -9.86
N ALA A 178 -6.89 -7.13 -10.92
CA ALA A 178 -6.51 -5.71 -10.86
C ALA A 178 -7.38 -4.92 -9.86
N VAL A 179 -8.69 -5.18 -9.84
CA VAL A 179 -9.61 -4.56 -8.87
C VAL A 179 -9.27 -5.00 -7.44
N LEU A 180 -9.02 -6.28 -7.21
CA LEU A 180 -8.63 -6.82 -5.89
C LEU A 180 -7.31 -6.22 -5.40
N TYR A 181 -6.32 -6.08 -6.28
CA TYR A 181 -5.04 -5.46 -5.97
C TYR A 181 -5.22 -4.02 -5.49
N VAL A 182 -6.02 -3.23 -6.20
CA VAL A 182 -6.31 -1.84 -5.82
C VAL A 182 -7.12 -1.80 -4.54
N ALA A 183 -8.17 -2.61 -4.42
CA ALA A 183 -9.00 -2.74 -3.22
C ALA A 183 -8.17 -2.99 -1.96
N TYR A 184 -7.32 -4.01 -2.00
CA TYR A 184 -6.43 -4.37 -0.90
C TYR A 184 -5.49 -3.21 -0.54
N ASN A 185 -4.73 -2.69 -1.51
CA ASN A 185 -3.73 -1.66 -1.27
C ASN A 185 -4.36 -0.33 -0.83
N PHE A 186 -5.49 0.03 -1.43
CA PHE A 186 -6.19 1.26 -1.13
C PHE A 186 -6.77 1.28 0.30
N SER A 187 -7.23 0.13 0.80
CA SER A 187 -7.77 0.02 2.16
C SER A 187 -6.73 0.31 3.23
N LEU A 188 -5.48 -0.10 3.01
CA LEU A 188 -4.37 0.26 3.88
C LEU A 188 -3.93 1.71 3.62
N ALA A 189 -3.89 2.12 2.36
CA ALA A 189 -3.51 3.48 2.00
C ALA A 189 -4.44 4.55 2.58
N MET A 190 -5.74 4.29 2.70
CA MET A 190 -6.70 5.25 3.25
C MET A 190 -6.39 5.63 4.70
N VAL A 191 -5.80 4.71 5.47
CA VAL A 191 -5.39 4.93 6.87
C VAL A 191 -4.39 6.08 6.95
N VAL A 192 -3.42 6.11 6.03
CA VAL A 192 -2.44 7.19 5.94
C VAL A 192 -3.00 8.39 5.18
N LEU A 193 -3.71 8.16 4.07
CA LEU A 193 -4.12 9.22 3.16
C LEU A 193 -5.16 10.16 3.80
N SER A 194 -6.02 9.65 4.67
CA SER A 194 -6.97 10.49 5.45
C SER A 194 -6.27 11.52 6.34
N GLU A 195 -5.05 11.24 6.82
CA GLU A 195 -4.25 12.18 7.61
C GLU A 195 -3.75 13.37 6.81
N TYR A 196 -3.64 13.24 5.48
CA TYR A 196 -3.14 14.30 4.63
C TYR A 196 -4.16 15.42 4.38
N GLN A 197 -5.41 15.26 4.82
CA GLN A 197 -6.45 16.28 4.70
C GLN A 197 -6.08 17.62 5.36
N THR A 198 -5.32 17.59 6.45
CA THR A 198 -4.94 18.82 7.18
C THR A 198 -3.74 19.53 6.58
N LEU A 199 -3.20 19.03 5.46
CA LEU A 199 -1.99 19.55 4.84
C LEU A 199 -2.33 20.33 3.57
N GLY A 200 -1.97 21.61 3.55
CA GLY A 200 -2.13 22.45 2.37
C GLY A 200 -3.59 22.73 2.00
N ARG A 201 -3.82 23.09 0.74
CA ARG A 201 -5.16 23.41 0.24
C ARG A 201 -5.86 22.15 -0.30
N PRO A 202 -7.21 22.09 -0.27
CA PRO A 202 -7.96 20.94 -0.78
C PRO A 202 -7.60 20.52 -2.22
N GLY A 203 -7.43 21.50 -3.11
CA GLY A 203 -7.05 21.23 -4.51
C GLY A 203 -5.67 20.57 -4.65
N ASP A 204 -4.70 21.01 -3.85
CA ASP A 204 -3.34 20.47 -3.85
C ASP A 204 -3.32 19.03 -3.31
N GLY A 205 -4.12 18.75 -2.27
CA GLY A 205 -4.29 17.41 -1.72
C GLY A 205 -4.87 16.45 -2.77
N ILE A 206 -6.01 16.80 -3.37
CA ILE A 206 -6.70 15.96 -4.37
C ILE A 206 -5.79 15.69 -5.58
N THR A 207 -5.18 16.74 -6.15
CA THR A 207 -4.26 16.59 -7.29
C THR A 207 -3.03 15.77 -6.92
N GLY A 208 -2.49 15.95 -5.71
CA GLY A 208 -1.39 15.14 -5.18
C GLY A 208 -1.74 13.65 -5.07
N ALA A 209 -2.98 13.31 -4.68
CA ALA A 209 -3.42 11.91 -4.65
C ALA A 209 -3.66 11.32 -6.05
N ILE A 210 -4.17 12.10 -7.00
CA ILE A 210 -4.30 11.68 -8.40
C ILE A 210 -2.90 11.36 -8.98
N TRP A 211 -1.95 12.28 -8.86
CA TRP A 211 -0.57 12.05 -9.29
C TRP A 211 0.10 10.88 -8.55
N GLY A 212 -0.16 10.75 -7.24
CA GLY A 212 0.28 9.59 -6.47
C GLY A 212 -0.22 8.28 -7.07
N GLY A 213 -1.52 8.19 -7.40
CA GLY A 213 -2.10 7.00 -8.02
C GLY A 213 -1.56 6.71 -9.42
N LEU A 214 -1.33 7.74 -10.23
CA LEU A 214 -0.70 7.59 -11.55
C LEU A 214 0.72 7.04 -11.44
N ILE A 215 1.53 7.58 -10.53
CA ILE A 215 2.90 7.11 -10.28
C ILE A 215 2.89 5.65 -9.77
N LEU A 216 1.96 5.27 -8.88
CA LEU A 216 1.81 3.87 -8.46
C LEU A 216 1.59 2.95 -9.65
N GLY A 217 0.69 3.33 -10.56
CA GLY A 217 0.40 2.58 -11.77
C GLY A 217 1.61 2.41 -12.68
N VAL A 218 2.38 3.48 -12.90
CA VAL A 218 3.64 3.42 -13.66
C VAL A 218 4.63 2.47 -13.00
N LEU A 219 4.79 2.53 -11.68
CA LEU A 219 5.68 1.64 -10.94
C LEU A 219 5.25 0.17 -11.04
N VAL A 220 3.94 -0.11 -11.02
CA VAL A 220 3.39 -1.45 -11.26
C VAL A 220 3.80 -1.94 -12.65
N LEU A 221 3.61 -1.13 -13.69
CA LEU A 221 3.92 -1.51 -15.07
C LEU A 221 5.43 -1.75 -15.27
N VAL A 222 6.29 -0.92 -14.69
CA VAL A 222 7.75 -1.10 -14.75
C VAL A 222 8.21 -2.36 -14.01
N ASN A 223 7.66 -2.65 -12.84
CA ASN A 223 7.98 -3.90 -12.14
C ASN A 223 7.45 -5.11 -12.90
N TYR A 224 6.24 -5.03 -13.45
CA TYR A 224 5.66 -6.09 -14.26
C TYR A 224 6.56 -6.42 -15.46
N THR A 225 7.02 -5.43 -16.22
CA THR A 225 7.89 -5.67 -17.38
C THR A 225 9.25 -6.23 -16.96
N ALA A 226 9.83 -5.77 -15.85
CA ALA A 226 11.05 -6.35 -15.29
C ALA A 226 10.88 -7.83 -14.93
N LEU A 227 9.80 -8.18 -14.22
CA LEU A 227 9.54 -9.54 -13.75
C LEU A 227 9.22 -10.51 -14.91
N CYS A 228 8.46 -10.07 -15.91
CA CYS A 228 8.09 -10.89 -17.06
C CYS A 228 9.29 -11.42 -17.85
N LYS A 229 10.47 -10.78 -17.76
CA LYS A 229 11.70 -11.25 -18.41
C LYS A 229 12.29 -12.52 -17.81
N PHE A 230 11.85 -12.89 -16.60
CA PHE A 230 12.39 -14.00 -15.82
C PHE A 230 11.32 -15.07 -15.48
N VAL A 231 10.15 -15.00 -16.10
CA VAL A 231 9.12 -16.05 -16.04
C VAL A 231 9.61 -17.29 -16.81
N PRO A 232 9.41 -18.52 -16.29
CA PRO A 232 8.58 -18.87 -15.11
C PRO A 232 9.33 -18.84 -13.77
N VAL A 233 10.66 -18.74 -13.77
CA VAL A 233 11.49 -18.89 -12.56
C VAL A 233 11.07 -17.96 -11.43
N VAL A 234 10.76 -16.71 -11.78
CA VAL A 234 10.44 -15.63 -10.84
C VAL A 234 9.16 -15.88 -10.02
N MET A 235 8.28 -16.76 -10.51
CA MET A 235 7.02 -17.14 -9.85
C MET A 235 7.24 -17.97 -8.57
N HIS A 236 8.42 -18.58 -8.42
CA HIS A 236 8.74 -19.47 -7.30
C HIS A 236 9.53 -18.80 -6.17
N TYR A 237 9.87 -17.52 -6.31
CA TYR A 237 10.63 -16.78 -5.30
C TYR A 237 9.70 -16.03 -4.35
N GLU A 238 9.98 -16.05 -3.04
CA GLU A 238 9.26 -15.21 -2.07
C GLU A 238 9.59 -13.71 -2.23
N VAL A 239 10.78 -13.38 -2.75
CA VAL A 239 11.19 -11.99 -3.07
C VAL A 239 11.64 -11.89 -4.54
N PRO A 240 10.70 -11.95 -5.50
CA PRO A 240 10.98 -12.01 -6.93
C PRO A 240 11.91 -10.90 -7.47
N MET A 241 11.70 -9.66 -7.05
CA MET A 241 12.50 -8.54 -7.54
C MET A 241 13.93 -8.54 -7.00
N LEU A 242 14.18 -9.15 -5.85
CA LEU A 242 15.54 -9.31 -5.34
C LEU A 242 16.31 -10.37 -6.16
N TYR A 243 15.62 -11.41 -6.65
CA TYR A 243 16.19 -12.33 -7.63
C TYR A 243 16.55 -11.60 -8.93
N VAL A 244 15.65 -10.76 -9.47
CA VAL A 244 15.91 -9.94 -10.65
C VAL A 244 17.13 -9.03 -10.44
N ALA A 245 17.21 -8.34 -9.29
CA ALA A 245 18.34 -7.49 -8.96
C ALA A 245 19.67 -8.27 -8.90
N GLY A 246 19.65 -9.49 -8.35
CA GLY A 246 20.81 -10.38 -8.33
C GLY A 246 21.26 -10.87 -9.70
N LYS A 247 20.37 -10.90 -10.70
CA LYS A 247 20.72 -11.20 -12.10
C LYS A 247 21.34 -10.01 -12.83
N ILE A 248 21.14 -8.79 -12.34
CA ILE A 248 21.84 -7.60 -12.85
C ILE A 248 23.28 -7.60 -12.34
N SER A 249 23.46 -7.59 -11.02
CA SER A 249 24.78 -7.63 -10.37
C SER A 249 24.66 -7.85 -8.86
N ILE A 250 25.77 -8.21 -8.21
CA ILE A 250 25.84 -8.34 -6.74
C ILE A 250 25.54 -6.99 -6.05
N PRO A 251 26.12 -5.84 -6.45
CA PRO A 251 25.76 -4.55 -5.87
C PRO A 251 24.28 -4.18 -6.06
N ALA A 252 23.70 -4.46 -7.23
CA ALA A 252 22.28 -4.22 -7.47
C ALA A 252 21.39 -5.00 -6.50
N LYS A 253 21.75 -6.26 -6.18
CA LYS A 253 21.07 -7.06 -5.16
C LYS A 253 21.06 -6.35 -3.81
N TYR A 254 22.21 -5.90 -3.31
CA TYR A 254 22.30 -5.22 -2.01
C TYR A 254 21.55 -3.89 -1.98
N ILE A 255 21.63 -3.09 -3.05
CA ILE A 255 20.85 -1.86 -3.19
C ILE A 255 19.35 -2.19 -3.13
N TYR A 256 18.92 -3.26 -3.80
CA TYR A 256 17.51 -3.64 -3.79
C TYR A 256 17.07 -4.25 -2.45
N THR A 257 17.96 -4.92 -1.71
CA THR A 257 17.72 -5.31 -0.32
C THR A 257 17.41 -4.08 0.55
N LEU A 258 18.12 -2.96 0.34
CA LEU A 258 17.82 -1.70 1.01
C LEU A 258 16.45 -1.15 0.60
N VAL A 259 16.08 -1.18 -0.69
CA VAL A 259 14.75 -0.78 -1.17
C VAL A 259 13.65 -1.57 -0.48
N LEU A 260 13.79 -2.90 -0.45
CA LEU A 260 12.86 -3.80 0.22
C LEU A 260 12.73 -3.47 1.70
N TRP A 261 13.86 -3.25 2.38
CA TRP A 261 13.88 -2.95 3.80
C TRP A 261 13.24 -1.59 4.13
N ILE A 262 13.48 -0.56 3.31
CA ILE A 262 12.78 0.73 3.44
C ILE A 262 11.28 0.55 3.21
N GLY A 263 10.88 -0.28 2.24
CA GLY A 263 9.48 -0.66 2.01
C GLY A 263 8.83 -1.25 3.26
N ILE A 264 9.47 -2.27 3.85
CA ILE A 264 9.07 -2.90 5.12
C ILE A 264 8.93 -1.86 6.22
N LEU A 265 9.94 -0.99 6.39
CA LEU A 265 9.94 0.04 7.43
C LEU A 265 8.79 1.02 7.27
N THR A 266 8.57 1.56 6.06
CA THR A 266 7.46 2.51 5.82
C THR A 266 6.08 1.90 6.05
N THR A 267 5.89 0.62 5.71
CA THR A 267 4.64 -0.10 6.02
C THR A 267 4.49 -0.33 7.52
N ALA A 268 5.57 -0.67 8.22
CA ALA A 268 5.54 -0.80 9.68
C ALA A 268 5.15 0.53 10.35
N ILE A 269 5.70 1.66 9.89
CA ILE A 269 5.36 3.00 10.38
C ILE A 269 3.88 3.32 10.13
N ALA A 270 3.37 3.07 8.92
CA ALA A 270 1.95 3.29 8.60
C ALA A 270 1.02 2.47 9.51
N ASN A 271 1.32 1.19 9.66
CA ASN A 271 0.53 0.26 10.44
C ASN A 271 0.56 0.61 11.94
N ALA A 272 1.75 0.88 12.47
CA ALA A 272 1.95 1.30 13.86
C ALA A 272 1.23 2.61 14.16
N TYR A 273 1.31 3.60 13.27
CA TYR A 273 0.59 4.86 13.46
C TYR A 273 -0.93 4.64 13.53
N GLY A 274 -1.49 3.91 12.55
CA GLY A 274 -2.94 3.71 12.45
C GLY A 274 -3.53 2.99 13.67
N ILE A 275 -2.91 1.90 14.13
CA ILE A 275 -3.39 1.18 15.32
C ILE A 275 -3.19 1.99 16.60
N THR A 276 -2.09 2.74 16.71
CA THR A 276 -1.80 3.53 17.90
C THR A 276 -2.81 4.65 18.08
N GLN A 277 -3.10 5.40 17.01
CA GLN A 277 -4.09 6.46 17.03
C GLN A 277 -5.47 5.91 17.40
N ARG A 278 -5.85 4.76 16.85
CA ARG A 278 -7.10 4.08 17.20
C ARG A 278 -7.14 3.72 18.68
N LEU A 279 -6.11 3.05 19.19
CA LEU A 279 -6.08 2.59 20.57
C LEU A 279 -6.13 3.78 21.55
N ALA A 280 -5.37 4.84 21.27
CA ALA A 280 -5.40 6.08 22.05
C ALA A 280 -6.79 6.74 22.03
N GLY A 281 -7.43 6.82 20.85
CA GLY A 281 -8.78 7.38 20.71
C GLY A 281 -9.86 6.57 21.43
N LEU A 282 -9.75 5.23 21.45
CA LEU A 282 -10.72 4.35 22.13
C LEU A 282 -10.54 4.31 23.65
N THR A 283 -9.30 4.34 24.14
CA THR A 283 -8.99 4.14 25.57
C THR A 283 -8.79 5.45 26.33
N GLY A 284 -8.55 6.57 25.63
CA GLY A 284 -8.14 7.83 26.24
C GLY A 284 -6.70 7.82 26.78
N LEU A 285 -5.94 6.74 26.56
CA LEU A 285 -4.54 6.62 27.01
C LEU A 285 -3.60 7.50 26.17
N ASN A 286 -2.44 7.81 26.73
CA ASN A 286 -1.42 8.59 26.04
C ASN A 286 -0.94 7.87 24.76
N TYR A 287 -0.91 8.60 23.64
CA TYR A 287 -0.45 8.08 22.34
C TYR A 287 0.90 7.35 22.41
N ARG A 288 1.89 7.90 23.12
CA ARG A 288 3.24 7.30 23.22
C ARG A 288 3.21 5.97 23.98
N PHE A 289 2.35 5.86 24.99
CA PHE A 289 2.15 4.61 25.70
C PHE A 289 1.49 3.55 24.79
N CYS A 290 0.43 3.94 24.08
CA CYS A 290 -0.22 3.07 23.10
C CYS A 290 0.75 2.59 22.02
N LEU A 291 1.66 3.46 21.55
CA LEU A 291 2.68 3.12 20.55
C LEU A 291 3.58 2.00 21.05
N ILE A 292 4.19 2.20 22.22
CA ILE A 292 5.10 1.21 22.82
C ILE A 292 4.33 -0.09 23.10
N LEU A 293 3.11 -0.01 23.59
CA LEU A 293 2.26 -1.17 23.86
C LEU A 293 1.97 -1.97 22.59
N CYS A 294 1.45 -1.34 21.54
CA CYS A 294 1.15 -1.99 20.26
C CYS A 294 2.40 -2.63 19.64
N MET A 295 3.52 -1.90 19.64
CA MET A 295 4.78 -2.39 19.08
C MET A 295 5.32 -3.59 19.87
N THR A 296 5.28 -3.54 21.20
CA THR A 296 5.78 -4.62 22.07
C THR A 296 4.90 -5.86 21.95
N LEU A 297 3.57 -5.70 21.93
CA LEU A 297 2.62 -6.80 21.80
C LEU A 297 2.68 -7.48 20.42
N ALA A 298 3.18 -6.79 19.39
CA ALA A 298 3.40 -7.38 18.07
C ALA A 298 4.64 -8.29 18.01
N LEU A 299 5.59 -8.17 18.95
CA LEU A 299 6.85 -8.93 18.90
C LEU A 299 6.66 -10.45 18.99
N PRO A 300 5.86 -11.02 19.92
CA PRO A 300 5.67 -12.46 19.99
C PRO A 300 5.08 -13.05 18.70
N VAL A 301 4.19 -12.32 18.03
CA VAL A 301 3.57 -12.74 16.77
C VAL A 301 4.58 -12.67 15.62
N SER A 302 5.49 -11.69 15.64
CA SER A 302 6.53 -11.52 14.61
C SER A 302 7.60 -12.62 14.60
N MET A 303 7.64 -13.50 15.60
CA MET A 303 8.54 -14.66 15.60
C MET A 303 8.13 -15.74 14.58
N ARG A 304 6.86 -15.74 14.16
CA ARG A 304 6.36 -16.65 13.10
C ARG A 304 6.95 -16.29 11.73
N SER A 305 6.85 -17.19 10.75
CA SER A 305 7.34 -16.91 9.39
C SER A 305 6.46 -15.89 8.67
N PHE A 306 7.09 -15.01 7.90
CA PHE A 306 6.41 -13.99 7.10
C PHE A 306 5.37 -14.59 6.15
N SER A 307 5.78 -15.64 5.40
CA SER A 307 4.94 -16.35 4.45
C SER A 307 3.66 -16.94 5.09
N SER A 308 3.75 -17.47 6.32
CA SER A 308 2.60 -18.01 7.05
C SER A 308 1.61 -16.94 7.52
N LEU A 309 2.12 -15.75 7.87
CA LEU A 309 1.26 -14.63 8.26
C LEU A 309 0.53 -14.05 7.03
N VAL A 310 1.26 -13.81 5.94
CA VAL A 310 0.73 -13.21 4.70
C VAL A 310 -0.39 -14.05 4.09
N SER A 311 -0.18 -15.37 3.97
CA SER A 311 -1.14 -16.27 3.30
C SER A 311 -2.51 -16.35 3.98
N LYS A 312 -2.57 -16.15 5.29
CA LYS A 312 -3.83 -16.14 6.07
C LYS A 312 -4.54 -14.80 6.03
N ILE A 313 -3.77 -13.73 5.88
CA ILE A 313 -4.22 -12.34 6.00
C ILE A 313 -4.81 -11.87 4.67
N TYR A 314 -4.14 -12.14 3.55
CA TYR A 314 -4.45 -11.53 2.25
C TYR A 314 -5.86 -11.81 1.68
N PRO A 315 -6.44 -13.02 1.79
CA PRO A 315 -7.78 -13.28 1.26
C PRO A 315 -8.88 -12.43 1.92
N VAL A 316 -8.74 -12.14 3.22
CA VAL A 316 -9.74 -11.36 3.96
C VAL A 316 -9.69 -9.88 3.57
N PHE A 317 -8.52 -9.36 3.20
CA PHE A 317 -8.37 -7.95 2.82
C PHE A 317 -9.00 -7.62 1.47
N GLY A 318 -8.95 -8.54 0.51
CA GLY A 318 -9.50 -8.29 -0.82
C GLY A 318 -10.99 -7.97 -0.76
N ILE A 319 -11.75 -8.71 0.05
CA ILE A 319 -13.19 -8.51 0.22
C ILE A 319 -13.47 -7.19 0.94
N LEU A 320 -12.74 -6.91 2.03
CA LEU A 320 -12.89 -5.67 2.80
C LEU A 320 -12.58 -4.45 1.93
N GLY A 321 -11.57 -4.53 1.08
CA GLY A 321 -11.21 -3.42 0.20
C GLY A 321 -12.18 -3.16 -0.94
N ILE A 322 -12.82 -4.19 -1.47
CA ILE A 322 -13.90 -3.99 -2.45
C ILE A 322 -15.02 -3.21 -1.79
N LEU A 323 -15.44 -3.59 -0.58
CA LEU A 323 -16.49 -2.89 0.16
C LEU A 323 -16.14 -1.40 0.37
N ILE A 324 -14.89 -1.10 0.76
CA ILE A 324 -14.40 0.27 0.98
C ILE A 324 -14.44 1.07 -0.32
N ILE A 325 -13.87 0.55 -1.42
CA ILE A 325 -13.83 1.25 -2.70
C ILE A 325 -15.24 1.46 -3.26
N THR A 326 -16.10 0.45 -3.24
CA THR A 326 -17.48 0.58 -3.74
C THR A 326 -18.24 1.65 -2.95
N THR A 327 -18.10 1.67 -1.63
CA THR A 327 -18.73 2.70 -0.79
C THR A 327 -18.14 4.08 -1.07
N LEU A 328 -16.82 4.19 -1.26
CA LEU A 328 -16.15 5.44 -1.60
C LEU A 328 -16.70 6.03 -2.90
N ILE A 329 -16.76 5.22 -3.95
CA ILE A 329 -17.26 5.64 -5.27
C ILE A 329 -18.71 6.09 -5.13
N TYR A 330 -19.57 5.28 -4.48
CA TYR A 330 -20.98 5.62 -4.29
C TYR A 330 -21.19 6.94 -3.51
N ARG A 331 -20.45 7.14 -2.41
CA ARG A 331 -20.56 8.36 -1.61
C ARG A 331 -20.06 9.58 -2.36
N THR A 332 -18.96 9.45 -3.09
CA THR A 332 -18.40 10.56 -3.87
C THR A 332 -19.33 10.98 -4.99
N THR A 333 -19.86 10.03 -5.78
CA THR A 333 -20.79 10.35 -6.88
C THR A 333 -22.08 10.97 -6.36
N LYS A 334 -22.62 10.49 -5.22
CA LYS A 334 -23.78 11.09 -4.57
C LYS A 334 -23.51 12.54 -4.14
N ASP A 335 -22.40 12.81 -3.46
CA ASP A 335 -22.05 14.16 -2.99
C ASP A 335 -21.82 15.13 -4.18
N MET A 336 -21.15 14.68 -5.24
CA MET A 336 -20.95 15.48 -6.45
C MET A 336 -22.25 15.76 -7.19
N ALA A 337 -23.16 14.78 -7.29
CA ALA A 337 -24.46 14.97 -7.92
C ALA A 337 -25.33 16.00 -7.16
N ILE A 338 -25.32 15.94 -5.82
CA ILE A 338 -26.00 16.92 -4.98
C ILE A 338 -25.40 18.32 -5.18
N ALA A 339 -24.08 18.45 -5.17
CA ALA A 339 -23.40 19.72 -5.39
C ALA A 339 -23.72 20.33 -6.76
N LEU A 340 -23.73 19.50 -7.81
CA LEU A 340 -24.08 19.91 -9.17
C LEU A 340 -25.54 20.37 -9.25
N TYR A 341 -26.47 19.65 -8.62
CA TYR A 341 -27.87 20.04 -8.54
C TYR A 341 -28.05 21.42 -7.91
N TYR A 342 -27.42 21.68 -6.76
CA TYR A 342 -27.49 22.99 -6.10
C TYR A 342 -26.91 24.11 -6.96
N TYR A 343 -25.78 23.86 -7.63
CA TYR A 343 -25.16 24.83 -8.52
C TYR A 343 -26.08 25.19 -9.70
N ILE A 344 -26.69 24.18 -10.34
CA ILE A 344 -27.65 24.38 -11.43
C ILE A 344 -28.87 25.16 -10.95
N MET A 345 -29.43 24.81 -9.79
CA MET A 345 -30.58 25.52 -9.22
C MET A 345 -30.26 26.98 -8.92
N GLN A 346 -29.09 27.26 -8.33
CA GLN A 346 -28.65 28.64 -8.05
C GLN A 346 -28.46 29.45 -9.33
N TYR A 347 -27.87 28.86 -10.37
CA TYR A 347 -27.72 29.49 -11.68
C TYR A 347 -29.07 29.81 -12.34
N ILE A 348 -30.05 28.90 -12.24
CA ILE A 348 -31.41 29.11 -12.77
C ILE A 348 -32.13 30.22 -12.01
N THR A 349 -32.02 30.26 -10.67
CA THR A 349 -32.67 31.29 -9.85
C THR A 349 -32.11 32.68 -10.13
N HIS A 350 -30.77 32.83 -10.18
CA HIS A 350 -30.16 34.13 -10.50
C HIS A 350 -30.48 34.61 -11.93
N ARG A 351 -30.71 33.71 -12.89
CA ARG A 351 -31.16 34.09 -14.24
C ARG A 351 -32.63 34.50 -14.29
N LYS A 352 -33.46 34.11 -13.31
CA LYS A 352 -34.86 34.57 -13.23
C LYS A 352 -35.00 35.93 -12.54
N GLU A 353 -33.99 36.34 -11.77
CA GLU A 353 -33.95 37.61 -11.04
C GLU A 353 -33.24 38.74 -11.81
N ALA A 354 -32.50 38.39 -12.88
CA ALA A 354 -31.86 39.31 -13.83
C ALA A 354 -32.68 39.42 -15.12
#